data_AF-A0A5A7RNY8-F1
#
_entry.id   AF-A0A5A7RNY8-F1
#
_cell.length_a   1.000
_cell.length_b   1.000
_cell.length_c   1.000
_cell.angle_alpha   90.00
_cell.angle_beta   90.00
_cell.angle_gamma   90.00
#
_symmetry.space_group_name_H-M   'P 1'
#
loop_
_entity.id
_entity.type
_entity.pdbx_description
1 polymer ?
#
loop_
_entity_poly.entity_id
_entity_poly.type
_entity_poly.pdbx_seq_one_letter_code
_entity_poly.pdbx_strand_id
1 'polypeptide(L)' 'KNAKRILTTTVFIEGEQRMLPVKSDGEIPKELIKDCMRELAKVKARLPVKRGDVIYKTSTGINIIATRSMEKKQE' A
#
# COMPACT_ATOMS: atom_id res chain seq x y z
N LYS A 1 15.97 -6.23 19.98
CA LYS A 1 15.53 -7.00 18.78
C LYS A 1 14.78 -6.05 17.84
N ASN A 2 15.43 -5.53 16.80
CA ASN A 2 14.75 -4.71 15.79
C ASN A 2 13.94 -5.63 14.88
N ALA A 3 12.66 -5.84 15.21
CA ALA A 3 11.73 -6.64 14.43
C ALA A 3 11.28 -5.83 13.20
N LYS A 4 12.21 -5.71 12.25
CA LYS A 4 11.94 -5.27 10.90
C LYS A 4 11.29 -6.43 10.14
N ARG A 5 10.15 -6.19 9.51
CA ARG A 5 9.43 -7.18 8.70
C ARG A 5 8.86 -6.50 7.47
N ILE A 6 8.65 -7.29 6.42
CA ILE A 6 7.91 -6.85 5.25
C ILE A 6 6.45 -6.69 5.66
N LEU A 7 5.92 -5.47 5.57
CA LEU A 7 4.53 -5.18 5.84
C LEU A 7 3.72 -5.62 4.62
N THR A 8 2.75 -6.50 4.82
CA THR A 8 1.79 -6.89 3.77
C THR A 8 0.40 -6.48 4.24
N THR A 9 -0.27 -5.63 3.47
CA THR A 9 -1.57 -5.07 3.85
C THR A 9 -2.44 -4.82 2.62
N THR A 10 -3.66 -4.34 2.81
CA THR A 10 -4.63 -4.10 1.75
C THR A 10 -5.16 -2.68 1.87
N VAL A 11 -5.32 -2.02 0.71
CA VAL A 11 -5.85 -0.66 0.61
C VAL A 11 -7.16 -0.65 -0.13
N PHE A 12 -8.03 0.29 0.21
CA PHE A 12 -9.26 0.52 -0.55
C PHE A 12 -8.96 1.28 -1.83
N ILE A 13 -9.70 0.96 -2.88
CA ILE A 13 -9.64 1.64 -4.16
C ILE A 13 -10.77 2.67 -4.23
N GLU A 14 -10.45 3.89 -4.65
CA GLU A 14 -11.44 4.94 -4.88
C GLU A 14 -12.25 4.62 -6.14
N GLY A 15 -13.56 4.43 -5.97
CA GLY A 15 -14.48 4.13 -7.08
C GLY A 15 -14.65 2.64 -7.37
N GLU A 16 -14.09 1.74 -6.56
CA GLU A 16 -14.31 0.29 -6.69
C GLU A 16 -14.46 -0.37 -5.31
N GLN A 17 -15.39 -1.33 -5.15
CA GLN A 17 -15.49 -2.14 -3.92
C GLN A 17 -14.40 -3.22 -3.83
N ARG A 18 -13.24 -2.99 -4.45
CA ARG A 18 -12.11 -3.91 -4.44
C ARG A 18 -11.03 -3.42 -3.50
N MET A 19 -10.42 -4.37 -2.79
CA MET A 19 -9.24 -4.12 -1.98
C MET A 19 -7.99 -4.50 -2.78
N LEU A 20 -7.03 -3.60 -2.85
CA LEU A 20 -5.77 -3.82 -3.54
C LEU A 20 -4.72 -4.31 -2.54
N PRO A 21 -4.09 -5.48 -2.76
CA PRO A 21 -2.98 -5.93 -1.94
C PRO A 21 -1.75 -5.07 -2.21
N VAL A 22 -1.17 -4.56 -1.14
CA VAL A 22 0.08 -3.81 -1.14
C VAL A 22 1.09 -4.48 -0.21
N LYS A 23 2.37 -4.32 -0.54
CA LYS A 23 3.47 -4.74 0.33
C LYS A 23 4.48 -3.62 0.46
N SER A 24 5.23 -3.60 1.55
CA SER A 24 6.42 -2.77 1.62
C SER A 24 7.54 -3.35 0.75
N ASP A 25 8.25 -2.48 0.07
CA ASP A 25 9.45 -2.85 -0.69
C ASP A 25 10.64 -3.17 0.22
N GLY A 26 10.61 -2.64 1.45
CA GLY A 26 11.66 -2.82 2.44
C GLY A 26 11.15 -3.21 3.83
N GLU A 27 12.11 -3.28 4.73
CA GLU A 27 11.95 -3.59 6.14
C GLU A 27 11.32 -2.44 6.94
N ILE A 28 10.01 -2.52 7.25
CA ILE A 28 9.33 -1.49 8.04
C ILE A 28 9.46 -1.78 9.54
N PRO A 29 9.95 -0.83 10.36
CA PRO A 29 9.91 -0.93 11.81
C PRO A 29 8.46 -0.89 12.34
N LYS A 30 8.19 -1.62 13.42
CA LYS A 30 6.85 -1.79 14.00
C LYS A 30 6.10 -0.48 14.31
N GLU A 31 6.83 0.59 14.58
CA GLU A 31 6.26 1.91 14.88
C GLU A 31 5.57 2.52 13.64
N LEU A 32 6.23 2.43 12.48
CA LEU A 32 5.69 2.93 11.21
C LEU A 32 4.56 2.05 10.67
N ILE A 33 4.50 0.77 11.04
CA ILE A 33 3.39 -0.11 10.65
C ILE A 33 2.04 0.47 11.09
N LYS A 34 1.98 1.03 12.31
CA LYS A 34 0.75 1.64 12.83
C LYS A 34 0.41 2.93 12.09
N ASP A 35 1.41 3.74 11.77
CA ASP A 35 1.21 4.99 11.00
C ASP A 35 0.71 4.68 9.59
N CYS A 36 1.41 3.79 8.87
CA CYS A 36 0.97 3.33 7.55
C CYS A 36 -0.46 2.78 7.61
N MET A 37 -0.83 1.98 8.60
CA MET A 37 -2.20 1.46 8.70
C MET A 37 -3.25 2.57 8.88
N ARG A 38 -2.93 3.63 9.64
CA ARG A 38 -3.81 4.80 9.81
C ARG A 38 -3.89 5.65 8.55
N GLU A 39 -2.78 5.82 7.84
CA GLU A 39 -2.73 6.58 6.61
C GLU A 39 -3.40 5.83 5.47
N LEU A 40 -3.14 4.54 5.30
CA LEU A 40 -3.79 3.66 4.32
C LEU A 40 -5.31 3.57 4.52
N ALA A 41 -5.80 3.76 5.75
CA ALA A 41 -7.24 3.86 6.00
C ALA A 41 -7.85 5.16 5.44
N LYS A 42 -7.06 6.23 5.31
CA LYS A 42 -7.47 7.52 4.74
C LYS A 42 -7.14 7.62 3.24
N VAL A 43 -6.06 6.97 2.81
CA VAL A 43 -5.59 6.94 1.43
C VAL A 43 -6.40 5.92 0.65
N LYS A 44 -7.00 6.36 -0.45
CA LYS A 44 -7.66 5.48 -1.39
C LYS A 44 -6.82 5.39 -2.65
N ALA A 45 -6.46 4.18 -3.06
CA ALA A 45 -5.73 3.95 -4.30
C ALA A 45 -6.62 4.32 -5.48
N ARG A 46 -6.09 5.03 -6.48
CA ARG A 46 -6.82 5.36 -7.71
C ARG A 46 -6.39 4.44 -8.84
N LEU A 47 -7.35 3.91 -9.57
CA LEU A 47 -7.09 3.15 -10.80
C LEU A 47 -6.70 4.10 -11.96
N PRO A 48 -5.85 3.67 -12.90
CA PRO A 48 -5.24 2.33 -13.01
C PRO A 48 -4.00 2.17 -12.12
N VAL A 49 -3.89 1.02 -11.46
CA VAL A 49 -2.73 0.65 -10.63
C VAL A 49 -2.01 -0.52 -11.27
N LYS A 50 -0.69 -0.47 -11.43
CA LYS A 50 0.10 -1.59 -11.93
C LYS A 50 0.83 -2.31 -10.80
N ARG A 51 1.20 -3.57 -11.02
CA ARG A 51 2.10 -4.27 -10.11
C ARG A 51 3.45 -3.53 -10.06
N GLY A 52 3.91 -3.21 -8.85
CA GLY A 52 5.10 -2.40 -8.60
C GLY A 52 4.82 -0.91 -8.42
N ASP A 53 3.56 -0.48 -8.58
CA ASP A 53 3.19 0.93 -8.43
C ASP A 53 3.24 1.36 -6.95
N VAL A 54 3.77 2.55 -6.68
CA VAL A 54 3.98 3.05 -5.32
C VAL A 54 2.72 3.75 -4.84
N ILE A 55 1.95 3.07 -3.99
CA ILE A 55 0.70 3.59 -3.42
C ILE A 55 0.98 4.62 -2.32
N TYR A 56 1.99 4.34 -1.50
CA TYR A 56 2.29 5.18 -0.35
C TYR A 56 3.80 5.20 -0.10
N LYS A 57 4.35 6.37 0.20
CA LYS A 57 5.77 6.56 0.44
C LYS A 57 5.97 7.01 1.88
N THR A 58 6.63 6.17 2.68
CA THR A 58 6.93 6.49 4.07
C THR A 58 8.13 7.44 4.16
N SER A 59 8.11 8.33 5.14
CA SER A 59 9.18 9.33 5.40
C SER A 59 10.56 8.72 5.66
N THR A 60 10.61 7.42 5.93
CA THR A 60 11.82 6.63 6.22
C THR A 60 12.45 6.03 4.97
N GLY A 61 11.97 6.40 3.78
CA GLY A 61 12.50 5.93 2.49
C GLY A 61 12.00 4.56 2.04
N ILE A 62 11.01 3.99 2.76
CA ILE A 62 10.40 2.71 2.41
C ILE A 62 9.11 2.96 1.65
N ASN A 63 8.99 2.34 0.48
CA ASN A 63 7.83 2.48 -0.40
C ASN A 63 6.85 1.33 -0.14
N ILE A 64 5.56 1.62 -0.16
CA ILE A 64 4.48 0.65 -0.21
C ILE A 64 4.07 0.50 -1.67
N ILE A 65 4.27 -0.69 -2.20
CA ILE A 65 4.03 -1.04 -3.59
C ILE A 65 2.85 -1.99 -3.75
N ALA A 66 2.08 -1.80 -4.81
CA ALA A 66 1.01 -2.69 -5.23
C ALA A 66 1.57 -4.03 -5.75
N THR A 67 1.08 -5.16 -5.24
CA THR A 67 1.43 -6.49 -5.79
C THR A 67 0.50 -6.96 -6.89
N ARG A 68 -0.63 -6.28 -7.08
CA ARG A 68 -1.64 -6.63 -8.07
C ARG A 68 -1.86 -5.47 -9.03
N SER A 69 -1.93 -5.77 -10.32
CA SER A 69 -2.40 -4.82 -11.32
C SER A 69 -3.93 -4.78 -11.28
N MET A 70 -4.50 -3.59 -11.26
CA MET A 70 -5.92 -3.36 -11.43
C MET A 70 -6.13 -2.22 -12.43
N GLU A 71 -6.93 -2.49 -13.44
CA GLU A 71 -7.30 -1.53 -14.46
C GLU A 71 -8.67 -0.96 -14.15
N LYS A 72 -8.85 0.34 -14.42
CA LYS A 72 -10.18 0.95 -14.33
C LYS A 72 -11.01 0.37 -15.47
N LYS A 73 -12.02 -0.46 -15.17
CA LYS A 73 -13.08 -0.73 -16.14
C LYS A 73 -13.76 0.60 -16.40
N GLN A 74 -13.48 1.19 -17.56
CA GLN A 74 -14.41 2.14 -18.15
C GLN A 74 -15.58 1.30 -18.64
N GLU A 75 -16.76 1.54 -18.07
CA GLU A 75 -18.04 1.20 -18.69
C GLU A 75 -18.66 2.51 -19.15
#